data_AF-A0A7S0B113-F1
#
_entry.id   AF-A0A7S0B113-F1
#
_cell.length_a   1.000
_cell.length_b   1.000
_cell.length_c   1.000
_cell.angle_alpha   90.00
_cell.angle_beta   90.00
_cell.angle_gamma   90.00
#
_symmetry.space_group_name_H-M   'P 1'
#
loop_
_entity.id
_entity.type
_entity.pdbx_description
1 polymer ?
#
loop_
_entity_poly.entity_id
_entity_poly.type
_entity_poly.pdbx_seq_one_letter_code
_entity_poly.pdbx_strand_id
1 'polypeptide(L)'
;RVWEAPDIMRWSTRMRSCRLLATGFSMGIVLHHDFMAMFFWPSGRQAPSKDKQGYEAIAAFTVMSFNLRYDNAEDYRHGRGWEHRRAAVAALIAKHEADIVGIQEGLAGQLRQLQSDLLESNANYSSCGVARDLYLGWFPTGEHCAILFRRDSVDCLEESTFALSETPSRLGSRSWDSACPRIATYGWFRIRRAEEGADERSPCLCALLLNTHLDHRSEQARAEGSRLI
;
A
#
# COMPACT_ATOMS: atom_id res chain seq x y z
N ARG A 1 -13.51 22.94 10.53
CA ARG A 1 -13.14 22.20 11.77
C ARG A 1 -12.07 21.21 11.36
N VAL A 2 -10.88 21.26 11.97
CA VAL A 2 -9.79 20.30 11.69
C VAL A 2 -10.17 18.96 12.30
N TRP A 3 -10.09 17.87 11.55
CA TRP A 3 -10.45 16.53 12.01
C TRP A 3 -9.29 15.91 12.76
N GLU A 4 -9.56 15.22 13.87
CA GLU A 4 -8.55 14.46 14.62
C GLU A 4 -8.59 12.97 14.27
N ALA A 5 -7.57 12.21 14.66
CA ALA A 5 -7.44 10.78 14.39
C ALA A 5 -8.71 9.93 14.72
N PRO A 6 -9.46 10.17 15.82
CA PRO A 6 -10.70 9.44 16.10
C PRO A 6 -11.83 9.70 15.09
N ASP A 7 -11.88 10.89 14.51
CA ASP A 7 -12.89 11.27 13.53
C ASP A 7 -12.63 10.60 12.17
N ILE A 8 -11.35 10.43 11.81
CA ILE A 8 -10.94 9.69 10.60
C ILE A 8 -11.25 8.20 10.71
N MET A 9 -10.94 7.59 11.85
CA MET A 9 -11.14 6.15 12.07
C MET A 9 -12.61 5.72 12.00
N ARG A 10 -13.56 6.64 12.21
CA ARG A 10 -15.00 6.37 12.06
C ARG A 10 -15.48 6.44 10.60
N TRP A 11 -14.70 7.01 9.69
CA TRP A 11 -15.14 7.33 8.33
C TRP A 11 -14.25 6.77 7.21
N SER A 12 -12.95 6.56 7.45
CA SER A 12 -12.19 5.65 6.59
C SER A 12 -12.77 4.27 6.84
N THR A 13 -13.44 3.72 5.84
CA THR A 13 -14.23 2.49 6.03
C THR A 13 -13.36 1.31 6.44
N ARG A 14 -12.03 1.34 6.21
CA ARG A 14 -11.06 0.30 6.57
C ARG A 14 -9.64 0.88 6.70
N MET A 15 -9.19 1.20 7.91
CA MET A 15 -7.76 1.36 8.22
C MET A 15 -7.29 0.14 9.01
N ARG A 16 -6.20 -0.50 8.57
CA ARG A 16 -5.56 -1.61 9.31
C ARG A 16 -4.05 -1.51 9.21
N SER A 17 -3.37 -1.68 10.33
CA SER A 17 -1.90 -1.77 10.41
C SER A 17 -1.51 -3.10 11.04
N CYS A 18 -0.47 -3.75 10.50
CA CYS A 18 0.09 -4.97 11.05
C CYS A 18 1.62 -4.86 11.08
N ARG A 19 2.23 -5.16 12.23
CA ARG A 19 3.68 -5.31 12.35
C ARG A 19 4.05 -6.74 11.98
N LEU A 20 4.93 -6.89 11.00
CA LEU A 20 5.36 -8.18 10.50
C LEU A 20 6.77 -8.49 10.99
N LEU A 21 6.93 -9.72 11.48
CA LEU A 21 8.19 -10.26 11.97
C LEU A 21 8.61 -11.39 11.04
N ALA A 22 9.69 -11.20 10.30
CA ALA A 22 10.29 -12.26 9.50
C ALA A 22 11.31 -13.02 10.37
N THR A 23 10.92 -14.20 10.84
CA THR A 23 11.79 -15.12 11.58
C THR A 23 12.20 -16.25 10.65
N GLY A 24 13.46 -16.34 10.24
CA GLY A 24 14.21 -17.49 9.64
C GLY A 24 13.57 -18.45 8.62
N PHE A 25 12.30 -18.82 8.75
CA PHE A 25 11.50 -19.73 7.96
C PHE A 25 10.04 -19.28 7.98
N SER A 26 9.59 -18.46 7.03
CA SER A 26 8.16 -18.32 6.75
C SER A 26 7.88 -17.60 5.43
N MET A 27 7.19 -18.30 4.53
CA MET A 27 6.31 -17.69 3.53
C MET A 27 5.02 -17.32 4.28
N GLY A 28 4.84 -16.04 4.59
CA GLY A 28 3.62 -15.51 5.21
C GLY A 28 2.77 -14.81 4.16
N ILE A 29 1.46 -15.03 4.18
CA ILE A 29 0.50 -14.23 3.42
C ILE A 29 -0.34 -13.43 4.41
N VAL A 30 -0.24 -12.11 4.36
CA VAL A 30 -1.21 -11.25 5.05
C VAL A 30 -2.29 -10.90 4.04
N LEU A 31 -3.46 -11.52 4.19
CA LEU A 31 -4.64 -11.19 3.40
C LEU A 31 -5.51 -10.22 4.18
N HIS A 32 -5.63 -9.02 3.64
CA HIS A 32 -6.77 -8.17 3.88
C HIS A 32 -7.61 -8.09 2.61
N HIS A 33 -8.93 -7.88 2.71
CA HIS A 33 -9.82 -7.78 1.54
C HIS A 33 -9.34 -6.83 0.43
N ASP A 34 -8.41 -5.91 0.74
CA ASP A 34 -7.93 -4.85 -0.14
C ASP A 34 -6.37 -4.78 -0.21
N PHE A 35 -5.64 -5.70 0.45
CA PHE A 35 -4.17 -5.68 0.52
C PHE A 35 -3.59 -7.07 0.77
N MET A 36 -2.60 -7.47 -0.04
CA MET A 36 -1.92 -8.76 0.06
C MET A 36 -0.41 -8.55 0.14
N ALA A 37 0.26 -9.24 1.07
CA ALA A 37 1.72 -9.26 1.15
C ALA A 37 2.22 -10.71 1.16
N MET A 38 3.24 -11.00 0.34
CA MET A 38 3.93 -12.29 0.25
C MET A 38 5.44 -12.12 0.48
N PHE A 39 6.05 -13.04 1.23
CA PHE A 39 7.47 -12.97 1.61
C PHE A 39 8.31 -14.04 0.93
N PHE A 40 9.46 -13.63 0.37
CA PHE A 40 10.41 -14.53 -0.27
C PHE A 40 11.80 -14.38 0.31
N TRP A 41 12.42 -15.51 0.63
CA TRP A 41 13.82 -15.57 1.07
C TRP A 41 14.73 -15.80 -0.15
N PRO A 42 15.84 -15.07 -0.31
CA PRO A 42 16.79 -15.36 -1.39
C PRO A 42 17.39 -16.75 -1.20
N SER A 43 17.14 -17.66 -2.14
CA SER A 43 17.75 -18.99 -2.16
C SER A 43 19.27 -18.86 -2.30
N GLY A 44 20.04 -19.34 -1.32
CA GLY A 44 21.51 -19.43 -1.43
C GLY A 44 22.33 -19.15 -0.17
N ARG A 45 21.74 -18.74 0.96
CA ARG A 45 22.47 -18.61 2.25
C ARG A 45 22.05 -19.68 3.24
N GLN A 46 23.04 -20.28 3.92
CA GLN A 46 22.85 -21.27 4.98
C GLN A 46 21.89 -20.72 6.05
N ALA A 47 20.95 -21.56 6.50
CA ALA A 47 20.12 -21.25 7.65
C ALA A 47 21.00 -21.03 8.89
N PRO A 48 20.68 -20.06 9.77
CA PRO A 48 21.35 -19.92 11.05
C PRO A 48 21.28 -21.25 11.84
N SER A 49 22.36 -21.65 12.49
CA SER A 49 22.42 -22.89 13.28
C SER A 49 21.44 -22.84 14.45
N LYS A 50 20.89 -24.01 14.80
CA LYS A 50 19.98 -24.21 15.95
C LYS A 50 20.73 -24.10 17.29
N ASP A 51 21.18 -22.91 17.67
CA ASP A 51 21.78 -22.70 18.99
C ASP A 51 20.90 -21.75 19.84
N LYS A 52 20.03 -22.37 20.65
CA LYS A 52 19.48 -21.95 21.96
C LYS A 52 19.24 -20.45 22.28
N GLN A 53 18.82 -19.64 21.33
CA GLN A 53 18.01 -18.44 21.53
C GLN A 53 16.98 -18.37 20.40
N GLY A 54 15.76 -17.92 20.70
CA GLY A 54 14.63 -17.94 19.76
C GLY A 54 14.99 -17.32 18.41
N TYR A 55 14.26 -17.70 17.34
CA TYR A 55 14.49 -17.17 15.99
C TYR A 55 14.62 -15.65 16.02
N GLU A 56 15.82 -15.12 15.79
CA GLU A 56 16.07 -13.69 15.74
C GLU A 56 15.35 -13.12 14.52
N ALA A 57 14.58 -12.04 14.70
CA ALA A 57 13.88 -11.40 13.59
C ALA A 57 14.91 -10.80 12.63
N ILE A 58 14.88 -11.23 11.37
CA ILE A 58 15.86 -10.81 10.35
C ILE A 58 15.54 -9.41 9.85
N ALA A 59 14.26 -9.06 9.82
CA ALA A 59 13.73 -7.72 9.65
C ALA A 59 12.34 -7.64 10.31
N ALA A 60 12.02 -6.48 10.87
CA ALA A 60 10.67 -6.13 11.33
C ALA A 60 10.23 -4.89 10.57
N PHE A 61 9.03 -4.91 10.01
CA PHE A 61 8.48 -3.77 9.28
C PHE A 61 6.98 -3.71 9.47
N THR A 62 6.41 -2.52 9.34
CA THR A 62 4.99 -2.28 9.52
C THR A 62 4.33 -2.04 8.17
N VAL A 63 3.28 -2.80 7.88
CA VAL A 63 2.41 -2.58 6.71
C VAL A 63 1.09 -1.96 7.15
N MET A 64 0.56 -1.07 6.32
CA MET A 64 -0.75 -0.47 6.50
C MET A 64 -1.55 -0.56 5.21
N SER A 65 -2.86 -0.80 5.33
CA SER A 65 -3.81 -0.57 4.24
C SER A 65 -4.76 0.55 4.66
N PHE A 66 -4.93 1.55 3.80
CA PHE A 66 -5.65 2.77 4.11
C PHE A 66 -6.36 3.32 2.87
N ASN A 67 -7.69 3.17 2.84
CA ASN A 67 -8.52 3.86 1.87
C ASN A 67 -8.64 5.35 2.29
N LEU A 68 -8.11 6.25 1.45
CA LEU A 68 -8.04 7.68 1.75
C LEU A 68 -9.38 8.40 1.65
N ARG A 69 -10.38 7.82 0.99
CA ARG A 69 -11.55 8.51 0.46
C ARG A 69 -11.16 9.62 -0.52
N TYR A 70 -11.51 9.45 -1.80
CA TYR A 70 -11.09 10.39 -2.84
C TYR A 70 -11.62 11.81 -2.60
N ASP A 71 -10.87 12.82 -3.07
CA ASP A 71 -11.27 14.22 -2.91
C ASP A 71 -12.47 14.57 -3.80
N ASN A 72 -13.58 14.97 -3.19
CA ASN A 72 -14.85 15.18 -3.90
C ASN A 72 -15.71 16.29 -3.28
N ALA A 73 -16.48 16.96 -4.13
CA ALA A 73 -17.31 18.11 -3.75
C ALA A 73 -18.43 17.79 -2.74
N GLU A 74 -18.92 16.55 -2.73
CA GLU A 74 -19.96 16.12 -1.78
C GLU A 74 -19.42 16.10 -0.35
N ASP A 75 -18.21 15.59 -0.15
CA ASP A 75 -17.58 15.59 1.16
C ASP A 75 -17.29 17.02 1.64
N TYR A 76 -16.92 17.96 0.78
CA TYR A 76 -16.82 19.39 1.15
C TYR A 76 -18.16 19.96 1.64
N ARG A 77 -19.27 19.67 0.94
CA ARG A 77 -20.62 20.12 1.34
C ARG A 77 -21.01 19.65 2.74
N HIS A 78 -20.40 18.56 3.23
CA HIS A 78 -20.61 18.03 4.56
C HIS A 78 -19.48 18.34 5.55
N GLY A 79 -18.54 19.23 5.20
CA GLY A 79 -17.41 19.61 6.06
C GLY A 79 -16.32 18.53 6.20
N ARG A 80 -16.28 17.57 5.27
CA ARG A 80 -15.38 16.39 5.23
C ARG A 80 -14.41 16.39 4.04
N GLY A 81 -14.24 17.54 3.39
CA GLY A 81 -13.30 17.71 2.28
C GLY A 81 -11.90 17.22 2.62
N TRP A 82 -11.12 16.82 1.61
CA TRP A 82 -9.78 16.27 1.82
C TRP A 82 -8.88 17.21 2.63
N GLU A 83 -8.98 18.53 2.40
CA GLU A 83 -8.21 19.54 3.13
C GLU A 83 -8.40 19.48 4.66
N HIS A 84 -9.59 19.07 5.12
CA HIS A 84 -9.89 18.93 6.54
C HIS A 84 -9.40 17.61 7.15
N ARG A 85 -9.11 16.60 6.31
CA ARG A 85 -8.73 15.24 6.72
C ARG A 85 -7.24 14.97 6.57
N ARG A 86 -6.60 15.57 5.57
CA ARG A 86 -5.19 15.36 5.15
C ARG A 86 -4.21 15.30 6.32
N ALA A 87 -4.22 16.31 7.21
CA ALA A 87 -3.28 16.39 8.33
C ALA A 87 -3.41 15.20 9.29
N ALA A 88 -4.63 14.78 9.60
CA ALA A 88 -4.84 13.65 10.51
C ALA A 88 -4.63 12.29 9.82
N VAL A 89 -4.77 12.18 8.49
CA VAL A 89 -4.29 11.02 7.72
C VAL A 89 -2.78 10.87 7.85
N ALA A 90 -2.03 11.95 7.60
CA ALA A 90 -0.57 11.95 7.74
C ALA A 90 -0.13 11.60 9.16
N ALA A 91 -0.76 12.20 10.17
CA ALA A 91 -0.50 11.91 11.57
C ALA A 91 -0.77 10.45 11.94
N LEU A 92 -1.81 9.82 11.37
CA LEU A 92 -2.09 8.39 11.57
C LEU A 92 -1.01 7.49 10.95
N ILE A 93 -0.58 7.77 9.72
CA ILE A 93 0.50 7.01 9.08
C ILE A 93 1.80 7.13 9.90
N ALA A 94 2.16 8.35 10.31
CA ALA A 94 3.34 8.61 11.12
C ALA A 94 3.26 7.94 12.51
N LYS A 95 2.11 8.03 13.19
CA LYS A 95 1.88 7.40 14.50
C LYS A 95 2.08 5.89 14.49
N HIS A 96 1.71 5.24 13.39
CA HIS A 96 1.86 3.80 13.22
C HIS A 96 3.24 3.39 12.68
N GLU A 97 4.11 4.36 12.37
CA GLU A 97 5.45 4.14 11.84
C GLU A 97 5.45 3.17 10.64
N ALA A 98 4.44 3.28 9.76
CA ALA A 98 4.24 2.32 8.69
C ALA A 98 5.36 2.39 7.64
N ASP A 99 6.13 1.32 7.46
CA ASP A 99 7.18 1.26 6.44
C ASP A 99 6.60 1.22 5.02
N ILE A 100 5.46 0.53 4.84
CA ILE A 100 4.77 0.40 3.56
C ILE A 100 3.27 0.60 3.79
N VAL A 101 2.62 1.42 2.95
CA VAL A 101 1.20 1.77 3.03
C VAL A 101 0.52 1.54 1.68
N GLY A 102 -0.39 0.57 1.60
CA GLY A 102 -1.33 0.43 0.49
C GLY A 102 -2.44 1.48 0.59
N ILE A 103 -2.52 2.36 -0.41
CA ILE A 103 -3.49 3.45 -0.48
C ILE A 103 -4.56 3.13 -1.52
N GLN A 104 -5.84 3.23 -1.15
CA GLN A 104 -6.96 3.18 -2.10
C GLN A 104 -7.66 4.54 -2.19
N GLU A 105 -8.35 4.78 -3.31
CA GLU A 105 -9.06 6.03 -3.63
C GLU A 105 -8.17 7.30 -3.68
N GLY A 106 -6.85 7.15 -3.63
CA GLY A 106 -5.93 8.29 -3.68
C GLY A 106 -5.90 8.94 -5.06
N LEU A 107 -6.29 10.20 -5.17
CA LEU A 107 -6.04 11.00 -6.38
C LEU A 107 -4.59 11.48 -6.39
N ALA A 108 -4.03 11.73 -7.58
CA ALA A 108 -2.63 12.19 -7.71
C ALA A 108 -2.31 13.44 -6.88
N GLY A 109 -3.27 14.37 -6.77
CA GLY A 109 -3.15 15.55 -5.90
C GLY A 109 -3.09 15.18 -4.41
N GLN A 110 -3.96 14.27 -3.96
CA GLN A 110 -3.98 13.81 -2.57
C GLN A 110 -2.69 13.08 -2.20
N LEU A 111 -2.16 12.23 -3.09
CA LEU A 111 -0.91 11.50 -2.87
C LEU A 111 0.28 12.46 -2.68
N ARG A 112 0.43 13.45 -3.58
CA ARG A 112 1.51 14.46 -3.47
C ARG A 112 1.41 15.26 -2.17
N GLN A 113 0.19 15.68 -1.82
CA GLN A 113 -0.08 16.42 -0.60
C GLN A 113 0.24 15.59 0.65
N LEU A 114 -0.16 14.32 0.67
CA LEU A 114 0.14 13.40 1.76
C LEU A 114 1.65 13.16 1.91
N GLN A 115 2.37 12.96 0.81
CA GLN A 115 3.84 12.81 0.83
C GLN A 115 4.52 14.08 1.37
N SER A 116 4.01 15.26 1.03
CA SER A 116 4.50 16.54 1.57
C SER A 116 4.31 16.62 3.08
N ASP A 117 3.14 16.27 3.61
CA ASP A 117 2.90 16.28 5.07
C ASP A 117 3.79 15.29 5.82
N LEU A 118 3.95 14.08 5.25
CA LEU A 118 4.79 13.06 5.85
C LEU A 118 6.25 13.52 5.90
N LEU A 119 6.72 14.18 4.84
CA LEU A 119 8.05 14.77 4.81
C LEU A 119 8.22 15.87 5.87
N GLU A 120 7.22 16.72 6.09
CA GLU A 120 7.22 17.72 7.17
C GLU A 120 7.32 17.06 8.56
N SER A 121 6.79 15.85 8.72
CA SER A 121 6.95 15.03 9.94
C SER A 121 8.23 14.19 9.98
N ASN A 122 9.23 14.51 9.15
CA ASN A 122 10.51 13.79 9.01
C ASN A 122 10.37 12.32 8.59
N ALA A 123 9.29 11.99 7.86
CA ALA A 123 9.05 10.66 7.33
C ALA A 123 9.06 10.71 5.79
N ASN A 124 10.13 10.20 5.20
CA ASN A 124 10.39 10.37 3.79
C ASN A 124 9.79 9.23 2.95
N TYR A 125 8.60 9.43 2.39
CA TYR A 125 7.91 8.42 1.57
C TYR A 125 8.07 8.65 0.07
N SER A 126 8.33 7.56 -0.66
CA SER A 126 8.05 7.48 -2.10
C SER A 126 6.73 6.75 -2.33
N SER A 127 6.25 6.73 -3.57
CA SER A 127 5.04 6.01 -3.95
C SER A 127 5.19 5.34 -5.30
N CYS A 128 4.54 4.20 -5.44
CA CYS A 128 4.51 3.37 -6.64
C CYS A 128 3.03 3.18 -7.08
N GLY A 129 2.81 2.89 -8.36
CA GLY A 129 1.49 2.69 -8.97
C GLY A 129 0.93 3.87 -9.77
N VAL A 130 0.08 3.57 -10.75
CA VAL A 130 -0.58 4.56 -11.61
C VAL A 130 -2.10 4.60 -11.39
N ALA A 131 -2.72 5.66 -11.88
CA ALA A 131 -4.16 5.85 -11.77
C ALA A 131 -4.94 4.84 -12.64
N ARG A 132 -6.16 4.50 -12.22
CA ARG A 132 -6.96 3.42 -12.82
C ARG A 132 -7.52 3.69 -14.21
N ASP A 133 -7.63 4.96 -14.59
CA ASP A 133 -8.33 5.41 -15.80
C ASP A 133 -7.36 6.12 -16.75
N LEU A 134 -7.79 6.36 -17.98
CA LEU A 134 -7.01 7.05 -19.01
C LEU A 134 -7.82 8.21 -19.60
N TYR A 135 -7.44 9.44 -19.25
CA TYR A 135 -7.96 10.63 -19.91
C TYR A 135 -7.54 10.62 -21.38
N LEU A 136 -8.54 10.72 -22.25
CA LEU A 136 -8.43 10.57 -23.70
C LEU A 136 -7.83 9.22 -24.16
N GLY A 137 -7.68 8.23 -23.28
CA GLY A 137 -7.12 6.93 -23.62
C GLY A 137 -5.59 6.82 -23.53
N TRP A 138 -4.90 7.87 -23.07
CA TRP A 138 -3.43 7.84 -22.97
C TRP A 138 -2.85 8.48 -21.71
N PHE A 139 -3.56 9.39 -21.03
CA PHE A 139 -3.05 10.02 -19.81
C PHE A 139 -3.68 9.41 -18.55
N PRO A 140 -2.90 8.73 -17.67
CA PRO A 140 -3.44 8.19 -16.42
C PRO A 140 -4.19 9.24 -15.59
N THR A 141 -5.40 8.90 -15.16
CA THR A 141 -6.26 9.76 -14.34
C THR A 141 -7.12 8.96 -13.36
N GLY A 142 -7.74 9.68 -12.41
CA GLY A 142 -8.62 9.10 -11.41
C GLY A 142 -7.88 8.55 -10.18
N GLU A 143 -8.51 7.55 -9.55
CA GLU A 143 -8.04 6.95 -8.30
C GLU A 143 -6.88 5.98 -8.53
N HIS A 144 -5.96 5.92 -7.57
CA HIS A 144 -4.86 4.97 -7.52
C HIS A 144 -5.14 3.84 -6.53
N CYS A 145 -4.46 2.72 -6.74
CA CYS A 145 -4.14 1.74 -5.70
C CYS A 145 -2.65 1.85 -5.33
N ALA A 146 -2.18 3.06 -4.99
CA ALA A 146 -0.77 3.34 -4.80
C ALA A 146 -0.16 2.58 -3.61
N ILE A 147 1.14 2.28 -3.67
CA ILE A 147 1.90 1.77 -2.52
C ILE A 147 2.92 2.84 -2.11
N LEU A 148 2.73 3.43 -0.94
CA LEU A 148 3.70 4.35 -0.33
C LEU A 148 4.72 3.53 0.46
N PHE A 149 5.99 3.93 0.44
CA PHE A 149 7.04 3.25 1.20
C PHE A 149 8.10 4.24 1.71
N ARG A 150 8.61 4.00 2.92
CA ARG A 150 9.66 4.82 3.55
C ARG A 150 10.99 4.60 2.84
N ARG A 151 11.52 5.63 2.19
CA ARG A 151 12.81 5.55 1.45
C ARG A 151 14.00 5.21 2.35
N ASP A 152 13.88 5.54 3.63
CA ASP A 152 14.95 5.34 4.62
C ASP A 152 15.16 3.86 4.98
N SER A 153 14.13 3.01 4.82
CA SER A 153 14.17 1.58 5.18
C SER A 153 13.76 0.63 4.05
N VAL A 154 13.14 1.14 2.97
CA VAL A 154 12.54 0.32 1.91
C VAL A 154 12.96 0.78 0.52
N ASP A 155 13.42 -0.15 -0.31
CA ASP A 155 13.62 0.06 -1.74
C ASP A 155 12.54 -0.66 -2.55
N CYS A 156 11.97 0.01 -3.55
CA CYS A 156 11.16 -0.63 -4.58
C CYS A 156 12.08 -1.10 -5.72
N LEU A 157 12.17 -2.40 -5.93
CA LEU A 157 13.03 -3.03 -6.94
C LEU A 157 12.33 -3.15 -8.29
N GLU A 158 11.05 -3.49 -8.26
CA GLU A 158 10.17 -3.64 -9.42
C GLU A 158 8.76 -3.26 -9.01
N GLU A 159 7.99 -2.66 -9.91
CA GLU A 159 6.58 -2.40 -9.70
C GLU A 159 5.80 -2.51 -11.01
N SER A 160 4.49 -2.76 -10.90
CA SER A 160 3.57 -2.59 -12.01
C SER A 160 2.14 -2.36 -11.53
N THR A 161 1.29 -1.90 -12.43
CA THR A 161 -0.14 -1.74 -12.21
C THR A 161 -0.90 -2.31 -13.40
N PHE A 162 -1.92 -3.12 -13.12
CA PHE A 162 -2.73 -3.76 -14.14
C PHE A 162 -4.22 -3.64 -13.83
N ALA A 163 -5.06 -3.72 -14.86
CA ALA A 163 -6.50 -3.70 -14.73
C ALA A 163 -7.02 -5.05 -14.22
N LEU A 164 -8.00 -5.01 -13.31
CA LEU A 164 -8.78 -6.17 -12.91
C LEU A 164 -9.93 -6.36 -13.91
N SER A 165 -9.57 -6.87 -15.09
CA SER A 165 -10.48 -7.16 -16.20
C SER A 165 -9.98 -8.34 -17.02
N GLU A 166 -10.72 -8.75 -18.05
CA GLU A 166 -10.27 -9.74 -19.04
C GLU A 166 -9.08 -9.24 -19.88
N THR A 167 -8.73 -7.96 -19.78
CA THR A 167 -7.58 -7.34 -20.46
C THR A 167 -6.67 -6.61 -19.45
N PRO A 168 -5.90 -7.32 -18.61
CA PRO A 168 -5.12 -6.70 -17.53
C PRO A 168 -4.09 -5.66 -17.98
N SER A 169 -3.53 -5.82 -19.19
CA SER A 169 -2.57 -4.88 -19.77
C SER A 169 -3.20 -3.56 -20.26
N ARG A 170 -4.54 -3.44 -20.25
CA ARG A 170 -5.26 -2.25 -20.71
C ARG A 170 -5.90 -1.53 -19.54
N LEU A 171 -5.23 -0.49 -19.03
CA LEU A 171 -5.82 0.42 -18.02
C LEU A 171 -7.12 1.05 -18.53
N GLY A 172 -8.02 1.38 -17.59
CA GLY A 172 -9.37 1.87 -17.90
C GLY A 172 -10.37 0.81 -18.40
N SER A 173 -9.95 -0.44 -18.60
CA SER A 173 -10.86 -1.53 -18.99
C SER A 173 -11.79 -1.97 -17.85
N ARG A 174 -12.96 -2.50 -18.23
CA ARG A 174 -14.02 -3.02 -17.33
C ARG A 174 -14.45 -4.38 -17.84
N SER A 175 -14.64 -5.34 -16.94
CA SER A 175 -15.19 -6.68 -17.22
C SER A 175 -16.14 -7.10 -16.09
N TRP A 176 -16.89 -8.17 -16.33
CA TRP A 176 -17.76 -8.81 -15.33
C TRP A 176 -18.75 -7.84 -14.66
N ASP A 177 -19.29 -6.91 -15.45
CA ASP A 177 -20.22 -5.87 -14.99
C ASP A 177 -19.68 -4.98 -13.86
N SER A 178 -18.36 -4.78 -13.80
CA SER A 178 -17.75 -3.86 -12.83
C SER A 178 -18.33 -2.45 -12.97
N ALA A 179 -18.61 -1.77 -11.87
CA ALA A 179 -19.20 -0.44 -11.88
C ALA A 179 -18.25 0.62 -12.45
N CYS A 180 -16.95 0.43 -12.26
CA CYS A 180 -15.88 1.26 -12.77
C CYS A 180 -14.63 0.41 -13.09
N PRO A 181 -13.63 0.96 -13.80
CA PRO A 181 -12.34 0.30 -13.93
C PRO A 181 -11.74 0.04 -12.56
N ARG A 182 -11.18 -1.16 -12.35
CA ARG A 182 -10.47 -1.52 -11.12
C ARG A 182 -9.05 -1.93 -11.47
N ILE A 183 -8.11 -1.71 -10.56
CA ILE A 183 -6.69 -2.00 -10.75
C ILE A 183 -6.12 -2.71 -9.54
N ALA A 184 -5.00 -3.41 -9.75
CA ALA A 184 -4.08 -3.82 -8.71
C ALA A 184 -2.69 -3.26 -9.04
N THR A 185 -2.00 -2.77 -8.01
CA THR A 185 -0.61 -2.35 -8.08
C THR A 185 0.20 -3.32 -7.23
N TYR A 186 1.30 -3.84 -7.78
CA TYR A 186 2.25 -4.63 -7.00
C TYR A 186 3.64 -3.99 -7.03
N GLY A 187 4.44 -4.31 -6.02
CA GLY A 187 5.87 -4.03 -6.03
C GLY A 187 6.68 -5.09 -5.30
N TRP A 188 7.88 -5.33 -5.80
CA TRP A 188 8.93 -6.09 -5.13
C TRP A 188 9.76 -5.13 -4.29
N PHE A 189 9.72 -5.30 -2.97
CA PHE A 189 10.36 -4.40 -2.04
C PHE A 189 11.50 -5.10 -1.30
N ARG A 190 12.65 -4.43 -1.23
CA ARG A 190 13.76 -4.80 -0.35
C ARG A 190 13.66 -3.96 0.92
N ILE A 191 13.48 -4.64 2.04
CA ILE A 191 13.34 -4.06 3.38
C ILE A 191 14.67 -4.24 4.11
N ARG A 192 15.30 -3.12 4.48
CA ARG A 192 16.58 -3.09 5.17
C ARG A 192 16.38 -3.24 6.68
N ARG A 193 17.38 -3.81 7.35
CA ARG A 193 17.41 -3.93 8.81
C ARG A 193 17.62 -2.55 9.44
N ALA A 194 16.81 -2.23 10.44
CA ALA A 194 16.98 -1.03 11.26
C ALA A 194 17.95 -1.32 12.41
N GLU A 195 19.22 -1.52 12.11
CA GLU A 195 20.28 -1.65 13.12
C GLU A 195 21.43 -0.70 12.84
N GLU A 196 22.01 -0.14 13.92
CA GLU A 196 23.20 0.68 13.85
C GLU A 196 24.36 -0.13 13.24
N GLY A 197 24.95 0.38 12.16
CA GLY A 197 26.05 -0.27 11.45
C GLY A 197 25.63 -1.21 10.32
N ALA A 198 24.33 -1.32 9.99
CA ALA A 198 23.88 -2.03 8.80
C ALA A 198 24.45 -1.37 7.52
N ASP A 199 25.06 -2.21 6.67
CA ASP A 199 25.62 -1.83 5.38
C ASP A 199 24.86 -2.53 4.22
N GLU A 200 25.28 -2.28 2.97
CA GLU A 200 24.68 -2.91 1.79
C GLU A 200 24.78 -4.45 1.75
N ARG A 201 25.67 -5.05 2.55
CA ARG A 201 25.88 -6.50 2.62
C ARG A 201 25.04 -7.15 3.71
N SER A 202 24.45 -6.34 4.58
CA SER A 202 23.59 -6.79 5.67
C SER A 202 22.37 -7.53 5.12
N PRO A 203 21.89 -8.57 5.82
CA PRO A 203 20.72 -9.31 5.40
C PRO A 203 19.51 -8.37 5.27
N CYS A 204 18.76 -8.52 4.18
CA CYS A 204 17.53 -7.79 3.92
C CYS A 204 16.39 -8.76 3.62
N LEU A 205 15.17 -8.32 3.84
CA LEU A 205 13.96 -9.07 3.51
C LEU A 205 13.43 -8.59 2.15
N CYS A 206 13.14 -9.50 1.24
CA CYS A 206 12.42 -9.18 0.01
C CYS A 206 10.94 -9.60 0.15
N ALA A 207 10.04 -8.69 -0.20
CA ALA A 207 8.60 -8.89 -0.11
C ALA A 207 7.91 -8.44 -1.39
N LEU A 208 6.99 -9.24 -1.91
CA LEU A 208 6.04 -8.83 -2.93
C LEU A 208 4.79 -8.31 -2.22
N LEU A 209 4.47 -7.04 -2.41
CA LEU A 209 3.24 -6.45 -1.88
C LEU A 209 2.32 -6.05 -3.02
N LEU A 210 1.04 -6.35 -2.87
CA LEU A 210 -0.02 -6.05 -3.80
C LEU A 210 -1.12 -5.25 -3.08
N ASN A 211 -1.53 -4.16 -3.71
CA ASN A 211 -2.59 -3.30 -3.24
C ASN A 211 -3.69 -3.20 -4.29
N THR A 212 -4.95 -3.28 -3.88
CA THR A 212 -6.09 -3.21 -4.79
C THR A 212 -7.32 -2.59 -4.13
N HIS A 213 -8.35 -2.33 -4.93
CA HIS A 213 -9.65 -1.88 -4.47
C HIS A 213 -10.72 -2.55 -5.34
N LEU A 214 -11.30 -3.64 -4.84
CA LEU A 214 -12.24 -4.47 -5.59
C LEU A 214 -13.58 -3.78 -5.88
N ASP A 215 -14.33 -4.31 -6.83
CA ASP A 215 -15.62 -3.73 -7.23
C ASP A 215 -16.67 -3.80 -6.12
N HIS A 216 -17.38 -2.69 -5.91
CA HIS A 216 -18.35 -2.57 -4.82
C HIS A 216 -19.77 -3.00 -5.24
N ARG A 217 -20.02 -3.29 -6.52
CA ARG A 217 -21.33 -3.68 -7.06
C ARG A 217 -21.33 -5.14 -7.51
N SER A 218 -20.45 -5.51 -8.42
CA SER A 218 -20.45 -6.83 -9.05
C SER A 218 -19.70 -7.86 -8.21
N GLU A 219 -20.41 -8.90 -7.78
CA GLU A 219 -19.83 -10.06 -7.11
C GLU A 219 -18.91 -10.86 -8.03
N GLN A 220 -19.31 -11.03 -9.29
CA GLN A 220 -18.49 -11.70 -10.30
C GLN A 220 -17.18 -10.95 -10.52
N ALA A 221 -17.21 -9.61 -10.63
CA ALA A 221 -16.00 -8.81 -10.77
C ALA A 221 -15.07 -8.93 -9.54
N ARG A 222 -15.63 -9.09 -8.33
CA ARG A 222 -14.80 -9.39 -7.14
C ARG A 222 -14.18 -10.77 -7.23
N ALA A 223 -14.96 -11.80 -7.56
CA ALA A 223 -14.46 -13.17 -7.64
C ALA A 223 -13.36 -13.33 -8.71
N GLU A 224 -13.60 -12.83 -9.92
CA GLU A 224 -12.63 -12.89 -11.03
C GLU A 224 -11.44 -11.97 -10.79
N GLY A 225 -11.67 -10.76 -10.25
CA GLY A 225 -10.58 -9.86 -9.85
C GLY A 225 -9.68 -10.46 -8.77
N SER A 226 -10.25 -11.15 -7.78
CA SER A 226 -9.49 -11.91 -6.77
C SER A 226 -8.77 -13.13 -7.33
N ARG A 227 -9.20 -13.69 -8.47
CA ARG A 227 -8.53 -14.81 -9.13
C ARG A 227 -7.29 -14.36 -9.93
N LEU A 228 -7.25 -13.09 -10.34
CA LEU A 228 -6.13 -12.50 -11.06
C LEU A 228 -4.93 -12.15 -10.16
N ILE A 229 -5.11 -12.12 -8.84
CA ILE A 229 -4.12 -11.70 -7.84
C ILE A 229 -3.77 -12.85 -6.90
#